data_AF-A0A7J7GBN0-F1
#
_entry.id   AF-A0A7J7GBN0-F1
#
_cell.length_a   1.000
_cell.length_b   1.000
_cell.length_c   1.000
_cell.angle_alpha   90.00
_cell.angle_beta   90.00
_cell.angle_gamma   90.00
#
_symmetry.space_group_name_H-M   'P 1'
#
loop_
_entity.id
_entity.type
_entity.pdbx_description
1 polymer ?
#
loop_
_entity_poly.entity_id
_entity_poly.type
_entity_poly.pdbx_seq_one_letter_code
_entity_poly.pdbx_strand_id
1 'polypeptide(L)'
;MGHTGGICHGYNTTEPATQLVAITNHSEDDEGRRISVKEDKHKKEVILISINRSHPDYTSFKPEKRKVEKNEQTVHSTSEGSLHKVLEVTEIYKPIVHVNPIFASVGTDTSKLYSASEATDVVFKYIEQENLIKPTNKSIVILDATLCDALYKGTIKKGSTYPTEIHKKDLGHTFINRMQPHHRVTRGSESVVRKGALKTIQIMTERRQGNKKVTKLSGMESFLMDAEALASELQKKFACSTSVAELPGKKGHEVLIQGGVIDDLGRHLVEQYGVPKRYIEVLDKTRK
;
A
#
# COMPACT_ATOMS: atom_id res chain seq x y z
N MET A 1 -21.51 29.37 -61.85
CA MET A 1 -20.43 30.08 -61.11
C MET A 1 -20.69 29.86 -59.63
N GLY A 2 -19.89 29.16 -58.83
CA GLY A 2 -18.67 28.41 -59.05
C GLY A 2 -18.49 27.46 -57.85
N HIS A 3 -17.97 26.27 -58.15
CA HIS A 3 -17.47 25.29 -57.19
C HIS A 3 -16.17 25.77 -56.53
N THR A 4 -15.94 25.33 -55.29
CA THR A 4 -14.66 24.77 -54.74
C THR A 4 -14.94 24.42 -53.27
N GLY A 5 -14.71 23.22 -52.74
CA GLY A 5 -13.63 22.26 -53.02
C GLY A 5 -12.55 22.46 -51.96
N GLY A 6 -12.57 21.65 -50.89
CA GLY A 6 -11.69 21.78 -49.73
C GLY A 6 -10.27 21.28 -49.94
N ILE A 7 -9.48 21.20 -48.86
CA ILE A 7 -8.40 20.23 -48.62
C ILE A 7 -8.05 20.25 -47.13
N CYS A 8 -8.12 19.06 -46.53
CA CYS A 8 -7.59 18.67 -45.24
C CYS A 8 -6.05 18.71 -45.26
N HIS A 9 -5.37 19.08 -44.16
CA HIS A 9 -4.04 18.53 -43.87
C HIS A 9 -3.92 18.23 -42.37
N GLY A 10 -3.67 16.94 -42.10
CA GLY A 10 -3.61 16.36 -40.76
C GLY A 10 -2.34 16.73 -40.01
N TYR A 11 -2.50 16.74 -38.69
CA TYR A 11 -1.38 16.71 -37.77
C TYR A 11 -0.86 15.28 -37.69
N ASN A 12 0.34 15.04 -38.21
CA ASN A 12 1.12 13.87 -37.85
C ASN A 12 2.56 14.30 -37.51
N THR A 13 2.88 14.13 -36.22
CA THR A 13 4.17 13.76 -35.62
C THR A 13 5.43 13.87 -36.48
N THR A 14 6.37 14.74 -36.08
CA THR A 14 7.79 14.42 -35.81
C THR A 14 8.56 15.66 -35.33
N GLU A 15 9.55 15.43 -34.45
CA GLU A 15 10.63 16.34 -33.98
C GLU A 15 10.36 17.39 -32.87
N PRO A 16 10.83 17.16 -31.62
CA PRO A 16 10.86 18.16 -30.56
C PRO A 16 12.19 18.96 -30.49
N ALA A 17 13.01 18.96 -31.54
CA ALA A 17 14.38 19.48 -31.46
C ALA A 17 14.58 20.92 -32.00
N THR A 18 13.58 21.52 -32.64
CA THR A 18 13.78 22.77 -33.42
C THR A 18 13.08 24.00 -32.83
N GLN A 19 12.66 23.94 -31.56
CA GLN A 19 12.00 25.08 -30.90
C GLN A 19 12.87 25.84 -29.88
N LEU A 20 14.19 25.57 -29.86
CA LEU A 20 15.16 26.27 -29.01
C LEU A 20 16.11 27.20 -29.76
N VAL A 21 15.96 27.34 -31.09
CA VAL A 21 16.87 28.14 -31.94
C VAL A 21 16.24 29.47 -32.41
N ALA A 22 15.01 29.79 -31.99
CA ALA A 22 14.33 31.03 -32.35
C ALA A 22 14.32 32.07 -31.21
N ILE A 23 15.47 32.35 -30.59
CA ILE A 23 15.67 33.58 -29.79
C ILE A 23 17.08 34.12 -30.03
N THR A 24 17.40 34.38 -31.29
CA THR A 24 18.54 35.23 -31.66
C THR A 24 17.99 36.28 -32.61
N ASN A 25 17.29 37.27 -32.05
CA ASN A 25 17.06 38.51 -32.77
C ASN A 25 18.38 39.28 -32.82
N HIS A 26 18.79 39.60 -34.05
CA HIS A 26 19.82 40.57 -34.37
C HIS A 26 19.52 41.92 -33.70
N SER A 27 20.39 42.34 -32.79
CA SER A 27 20.58 43.72 -32.35
C SER A 27 21.92 43.78 -31.61
N GLU A 28 22.82 44.65 -32.07
CA GLU A 28 24.22 44.79 -31.61
C GLU A 28 24.36 45.53 -30.26
N ASP A 29 23.39 45.40 -29.36
CA ASP A 29 23.44 46.02 -28.03
C ASP A 29 23.24 44.95 -26.94
N ASP A 30 24.23 44.80 -26.05
CA ASP A 30 24.32 43.74 -25.03
C ASP A 30 23.30 43.91 -23.87
N GLU A 31 22.55 45.02 -23.83
CA GLU A 31 21.54 45.31 -22.79
C GLU A 31 20.20 44.56 -22.98
N GLY A 32 19.94 43.97 -24.15
CA GLY A 32 18.67 43.31 -24.47
C GLY A 32 18.62 41.79 -24.34
N ARG A 33 19.72 41.12 -23.97
CA ARG A 33 19.78 39.64 -23.98
C ARG A 33 19.20 39.02 -22.69
N ARG A 34 18.20 38.15 -22.87
CA ARG A 34 17.62 37.32 -21.79
C ARG A 34 18.59 36.23 -21.28
N ILE A 35 19.37 35.64 -22.18
CA ILE A 35 20.36 34.61 -21.87
C ILE A 35 21.65 34.85 -22.67
N SER A 36 22.78 34.46 -22.10
CA SER A 36 24.08 34.47 -22.77
C SER A 36 24.53 33.04 -23.02
N VAL A 37 24.89 32.74 -24.26
CA VAL A 37 25.33 31.41 -24.70
C VAL A 37 26.69 31.51 -25.39
N LYS A 38 27.50 30.44 -25.29
CA LYS A 38 28.78 30.29 -26.00
C LYS A 38 28.85 28.92 -26.62
N GLU A 39 29.29 28.86 -27.86
CA GLU A 39 29.49 27.61 -28.58
C GLU A 39 30.88 27.03 -28.24
N ASP A 40 30.93 25.76 -27.86
CA ASP A 40 32.19 25.04 -27.67
C ASP A 40 32.83 24.75 -29.04
N LYS A 41 34.02 25.32 -29.27
CA LYS A 41 34.75 25.22 -30.54
C LYS A 41 35.10 23.78 -30.94
N HIS A 42 35.11 22.83 -30.01
CA HIS A 42 35.44 21.43 -30.31
C HIS A 42 34.22 20.53 -30.52
N LYS A 43 33.10 20.83 -29.85
CA LYS A 43 31.90 19.97 -29.84
C LYS A 43 30.71 20.54 -30.59
N LYS A 44 30.76 21.81 -31.02
CA LYS A 44 29.62 22.56 -31.60
C LYS A 44 28.36 22.49 -30.73
N GLU A 45 28.55 22.33 -29.41
CA GLU A 45 27.47 22.33 -28.42
C GLU A 45 27.32 23.74 -27.86
N VAL A 46 26.07 24.20 -27.72
CA VAL A 46 25.75 25.52 -27.18
C VAL A 46 25.69 25.43 -25.66
N ILE A 47 26.59 26.13 -24.98
CA ILE A 47 26.67 26.18 -23.52
C ILE A 47 26.02 27.48 -23.05
N LEU A 48 25.02 27.36 -22.17
CA LEU A 48 24.40 28.50 -21.50
C LEU A 48 25.31 28.98 -20.37
N ILE A 49 25.73 30.25 -20.45
CA ILE A 49 26.69 30.85 -19.51
C ILE A 49 25.96 31.58 -18.38
N SER A 50 24.94 32.36 -18.72
CA SER A 50 24.25 33.21 -17.74
C SER A 50 22.83 33.55 -18.17
N ILE A 51 21.99 33.84 -17.19
CA ILE A 51 20.60 34.28 -17.35
C ILE A 51 20.48 35.68 -16.75
N ASN A 52 19.97 36.63 -17.52
CA ASN A 52 19.73 37.99 -17.04
C ASN A 52 18.44 38.04 -16.21
N ARG A 53 18.56 37.90 -14.89
CA ARG A 53 17.42 37.92 -13.96
C ARG A 53 16.87 39.32 -13.68
N SER A 54 17.57 40.37 -14.12
CA SER A 54 17.10 41.75 -14.12
C SER A 54 16.29 42.12 -15.36
N HIS A 55 16.16 41.22 -16.34
CA HIS A 55 15.43 41.50 -17.57
C HIS A 55 13.93 41.72 -17.30
N PRO A 56 13.28 42.71 -17.95
CA PRO A 56 11.86 43.02 -17.77
C PRO A 56 10.95 41.78 -17.85
N ASP A 57 11.17 40.89 -18.81
CA ASP A 57 10.39 39.64 -18.94
C ASP A 57 10.58 38.64 -17.80
N TYR A 58 11.76 38.62 -17.16
CA TYR A 58 11.98 37.80 -15.98
C TYR A 58 11.32 38.43 -14.75
N THR A 59 11.43 39.75 -14.60
CA THR A 59 10.83 40.47 -13.46
C THR A 59 9.31 40.62 -13.53
N SER A 60 8.74 40.66 -14.73
CA SER A 60 7.30 40.71 -14.97
C SER A 60 6.66 39.32 -15.02
N PHE A 61 7.47 38.25 -15.02
CA PHE A 61 6.99 36.88 -14.94
C PHE A 61 6.30 36.65 -13.59
N LYS A 62 4.97 36.59 -13.64
CA LYS A 62 4.15 36.10 -12.54
C LYS A 62 3.90 34.62 -12.80
N PRO A 63 4.42 33.70 -11.96
CA PRO A 63 4.12 32.28 -12.14
C PRO A 63 2.61 32.09 -12.07
N GLU A 64 2.04 31.62 -13.17
CA GLU A 64 0.62 31.34 -13.25
C GLU A 64 0.33 30.19 -12.29
N LYS A 65 -0.31 30.51 -11.15
CA LYS A 65 -0.90 29.49 -10.30
C LYS A 65 -1.92 28.77 -11.16
N ARG A 66 -1.62 27.54 -11.58
CA ARG A 66 -2.60 26.64 -12.19
C ARG A 66 -3.85 26.68 -11.31
N LYS A 67 -4.91 27.31 -11.80
CA LYS A 67 -6.22 27.24 -11.18
C LYS A 67 -6.64 25.78 -11.30
N VAL A 68 -6.70 25.08 -10.17
CA VAL A 68 -7.46 23.85 -10.08
C VAL A 68 -8.90 24.26 -10.36
N GLU A 69 -9.48 23.76 -11.45
CA GLU A 69 -10.91 23.93 -11.71
C GLU A 69 -11.68 23.26 -10.58
N LYS A 70 -12.15 24.11 -9.67
CA LYS A 70 -12.95 23.76 -8.51
C LYS A 70 -14.39 23.69 -9.01
N ASN A 71 -14.87 22.49 -9.32
CA ASN A 71 -16.30 22.27 -9.39
C ASN A 71 -16.82 22.29 -7.94
N GLU A 72 -17.51 23.36 -7.57
CA GLU A 72 -18.02 23.56 -6.22
C GLU A 72 -19.20 22.62 -5.95
N GLN A 73 -19.12 21.82 -4.89
CA GLN A 73 -20.20 21.77 -3.91
C GLN A 73 -19.71 21.23 -2.55
N THR A 74 -20.00 22.06 -1.54
CA THR A 74 -19.88 21.86 -0.08
C THR A 74 -18.49 21.77 0.54
N VAL A 75 -18.06 22.94 1.01
CA VAL A 75 -16.97 23.18 1.95
C VAL A 75 -17.40 22.73 3.35
N HIS A 76 -16.78 21.66 3.87
CA HIS A 76 -16.37 21.64 5.26
C HIS A 76 -14.85 21.76 5.28
N SER A 77 -14.39 23.00 5.44
CA SER A 77 -13.02 23.33 5.76
C SER A 77 -12.82 23.14 7.25
N THR A 78 -12.08 22.09 7.62
CA THR A 78 -11.40 22.06 8.92
C THR A 78 -10.06 21.34 8.80
N SER A 79 -9.01 22.14 8.97
CA SER A 79 -7.63 21.80 9.34
C SER A 79 -6.84 20.83 8.47
N GLU A 80 -5.88 21.38 7.73
CA GLU A 80 -4.58 20.73 7.47
C GLU A 80 -3.88 20.47 8.81
N GLY A 81 -4.32 19.42 9.50
CA GLY A 81 -3.70 18.88 10.69
C GLY A 81 -3.42 17.41 10.40
N SER A 82 -2.16 17.11 10.07
CA SER A 82 -1.52 15.78 10.22
C SER A 82 -2.48 14.59 10.20
N LEU A 83 -2.77 14.08 9.00
CA LEU A 83 -3.56 12.85 8.79
C LEU A 83 -2.76 11.59 9.19
N HIS A 84 -2.21 11.53 10.41
CA HIS A 84 -1.78 10.27 10.99
C HIS A 84 -3.02 9.52 11.47
N LYS A 85 -3.83 9.03 10.53
CA LYS A 85 -4.87 8.04 10.85
C LYS A 85 -4.13 6.81 11.36
N VAL A 86 -4.16 6.60 12.67
CA VAL A 86 -3.53 5.46 13.34
C VAL A 86 -4.01 4.18 12.66
N LEU A 87 -3.05 3.35 12.25
CA LEU A 87 -3.32 2.05 11.66
C LEU A 87 -3.51 1.04 12.81
N GLU A 88 -4.67 0.42 12.86
CA GLU A 88 -4.96 -0.69 13.76
C GLU A 88 -5.18 -1.96 12.95
N VAL A 89 -4.46 -3.02 13.32
CA VAL A 89 -4.59 -4.35 12.73
C VAL A 89 -4.89 -5.33 13.85
N THR A 90 -6.03 -6.00 13.78
CA THR A 90 -6.43 -7.03 14.74
C THR A 90 -6.75 -8.34 14.05
N GLU A 91 -6.26 -9.43 14.64
CA GLU A 91 -6.60 -10.79 14.21
C GLU A 91 -7.92 -11.22 14.85
N ILE A 92 -8.81 -11.74 14.01
CA ILE A 92 -10.13 -12.20 14.42
C ILE A 92 -10.44 -13.54 13.74
N TYR A 93 -11.26 -14.35 14.38
CA TYR A 93 -11.47 -15.75 14.03
C TYR A 93 -12.94 -16.01 13.83
N LYS A 94 -13.26 -16.74 12.76
CA LYS A 94 -14.62 -17.19 12.48
C LYS A 94 -14.76 -18.68 12.83
N PRO A 95 -15.76 -19.08 13.62
CA PRO A 95 -16.07 -20.49 13.86
C PRO A 95 -16.32 -21.24 12.55
N ILE A 96 -15.91 -22.50 12.51
CA ILE A 96 -16.14 -23.42 11.38
C ILE A 96 -16.78 -24.72 11.88
N VAL A 97 -17.21 -25.56 10.93
CA VAL A 97 -17.96 -26.81 11.18
C VAL A 97 -17.41 -27.65 12.34
N HIS A 98 -16.08 -27.77 12.47
CA HIS A 98 -15.46 -28.58 13.53
C HIS A 98 -15.65 -28.02 14.94
N VAL A 99 -15.66 -26.70 15.11
CA VAL A 99 -15.77 -26.05 16.44
C VAL A 99 -17.20 -25.64 16.79
N ASN A 100 -18.11 -25.61 15.81
CA ASN A 100 -19.52 -25.23 16.00
C ASN A 100 -20.23 -25.96 17.16
N PRO A 101 -20.03 -27.28 17.40
CA PRO A 101 -20.65 -27.96 18.54
C PRO A 101 -20.26 -27.35 19.90
N ILE A 102 -19.01 -26.90 20.04
CA ILE A 102 -18.52 -26.24 21.26
C ILE A 102 -19.23 -24.90 21.46
N PHE A 103 -19.32 -24.10 20.39
CA PHE A 103 -20.04 -22.82 20.43
C PHE A 103 -21.52 -23.01 20.76
N ALA A 104 -22.17 -24.05 20.22
CA ALA A 104 -23.57 -24.37 20.46
C ALA A 104 -23.83 -24.80 21.91
N SER A 105 -22.96 -25.62 22.52
CA SER A 105 -23.11 -26.04 23.92
C SER A 105 -23.05 -24.84 24.88
N VAL A 106 -22.14 -23.90 24.62
CA VAL A 106 -22.00 -22.68 25.44
C VAL A 106 -23.08 -21.62 25.12
N GLY A 107 -23.91 -21.83 24.09
CA GLY A 107 -24.96 -20.89 23.69
C GLY A 107 -24.44 -19.63 22.97
N THR A 108 -23.35 -19.76 22.23
CA THR A 108 -22.67 -18.65 21.51
C THR A 108 -22.86 -18.73 20.00
N ASP A 109 -22.85 -17.56 19.34
CA ASP A 109 -23.22 -17.43 17.92
C ASP A 109 -22.06 -17.80 16.96
N THR A 110 -22.27 -18.83 16.14
CA THR A 110 -21.27 -19.31 15.17
C THR A 110 -21.06 -18.40 13.96
N SER A 111 -21.95 -17.43 13.73
CA SER A 111 -21.86 -16.51 12.59
C SER A 111 -20.94 -15.31 12.84
N LYS A 112 -20.66 -15.01 14.11
CA LYS A 112 -19.87 -13.86 14.55
C LYS A 112 -18.36 -14.07 14.40
N LEU A 113 -17.64 -12.96 14.47
CA LEU A 113 -16.18 -12.91 14.50
C LEU A 113 -15.71 -12.69 15.94
N TYR A 114 -14.70 -13.43 16.35
CA TYR A 114 -14.19 -13.47 17.71
C TYR A 114 -12.72 -13.06 17.75
N SER A 115 -12.31 -12.32 18.77
CA SER A 115 -10.89 -12.17 19.13
C SER A 115 -10.34 -13.48 19.69
N ALA A 116 -9.00 -13.59 19.78
CA ALA A 116 -8.34 -14.72 20.40
C ALA A 116 -8.81 -14.94 21.85
N SER A 117 -8.98 -13.87 22.63
CA SER A 117 -9.46 -13.95 24.02
C SER A 117 -10.88 -14.49 24.06
N GLU A 118 -11.80 -13.92 23.30
CA GLU A 118 -13.21 -14.35 23.33
C GLU A 118 -13.36 -15.81 22.87
N ALA A 119 -12.63 -16.23 21.83
CA ALA A 119 -12.62 -17.62 21.39
C ALA A 119 -12.06 -18.58 22.46
N THR A 120 -11.02 -18.15 23.17
CA THR A 120 -10.43 -18.89 24.29
C THR A 120 -11.40 -19.00 25.47
N ASP A 121 -12.14 -17.92 25.77
CA ASP A 121 -13.15 -17.92 26.81
C ASP A 121 -14.31 -18.87 26.50
N VAL A 122 -14.69 -19.01 25.23
CA VAL A 122 -15.72 -19.98 24.80
C VAL A 122 -15.30 -21.41 25.13
N VAL A 123 -14.09 -21.83 24.76
CA VAL A 123 -13.63 -23.19 25.07
C VAL A 123 -13.41 -23.39 26.56
N PHE A 124 -13.01 -22.35 27.31
CA PHE A 124 -12.91 -22.45 28.76
C PHE A 124 -14.25 -22.60 29.46
N LYS A 125 -15.28 -21.87 29.02
CA LYS A 125 -16.64 -22.05 29.52
C LYS A 125 -17.16 -23.47 29.23
N TYR A 126 -16.85 -24.01 28.06
CA TYR A 126 -17.24 -25.37 27.70
C TYR A 126 -16.64 -26.42 28.66
N ILE A 127 -15.33 -26.36 28.94
CA ILE A 127 -14.71 -27.35 29.84
C ILE A 127 -15.22 -27.24 31.28
N GLU A 128 -15.67 -26.06 31.70
CA GLU A 128 -16.28 -25.84 33.02
C GLU A 128 -17.70 -26.39 33.08
N GLN A 129 -18.50 -26.19 32.03
CA GLN A 129 -19.87 -26.74 31.93
C GLN A 129 -19.87 -28.27 31.91
N GLU A 130 -18.98 -28.88 31.16
CA GLU A 130 -18.87 -30.35 31.01
C GLU A 130 -17.97 -31.00 32.08
N ASN A 131 -17.43 -30.21 33.03
CA ASN A 131 -16.54 -30.68 34.11
C ASN A 131 -15.33 -31.50 33.63
N LEU A 132 -14.68 -31.05 32.56
CA LEU A 132 -13.60 -31.77 31.88
C LEU A 132 -12.21 -31.56 32.51
N ILE A 133 -12.11 -30.84 33.62
CA ILE A 133 -10.83 -30.60 34.31
C ILE A 133 -10.49 -31.81 35.18
N LYS A 134 -9.29 -32.37 35.03
CA LYS A 134 -8.86 -33.57 35.77
C LYS A 134 -8.80 -33.26 37.29
N PRO A 135 -9.49 -34.03 38.15
CA PRO A 135 -9.53 -33.75 39.60
C PRO A 135 -8.16 -33.82 40.28
N THR A 136 -7.31 -34.76 39.84
CA THR A 136 -5.96 -34.97 40.38
C THR A 136 -4.99 -33.87 39.96
N ASN A 137 -5.20 -33.24 38.80
CA ASN A 137 -4.33 -32.21 38.27
C ASN A 137 -5.13 -31.18 37.45
N LYS A 138 -5.41 -30.02 38.07
CA LYS A 138 -6.19 -28.94 37.48
C LYS A 138 -5.54 -28.27 36.25
N SER A 139 -4.28 -28.59 35.95
CA SER A 139 -3.60 -28.13 34.74
C SER A 139 -3.92 -28.97 33.49
N ILE A 140 -4.62 -30.10 33.65
CA ILE A 140 -4.95 -31.03 32.58
C ILE A 140 -6.46 -31.05 32.35
N VAL A 141 -6.84 -31.02 31.07
CA VAL A 141 -8.22 -31.19 30.60
C VAL A 141 -8.33 -32.57 29.95
N ILE A 142 -9.34 -33.33 30.36
CA ILE A 142 -9.72 -34.62 29.78
C ILE A 142 -10.61 -34.33 28.58
N LEU A 143 -10.25 -34.85 27.41
CA LEU A 143 -10.96 -34.60 26.17
C LEU A 143 -12.16 -35.54 26.04
N ASP A 144 -13.37 -34.98 25.98
CA ASP A 144 -14.54 -35.72 25.55
C ASP A 144 -14.53 -35.90 24.02
N ALA A 145 -15.48 -36.67 23.49
CA ALA A 145 -15.57 -36.90 22.05
C ALA A 145 -15.73 -35.60 21.25
N THR A 146 -16.49 -34.62 21.78
CA THR A 146 -16.79 -33.36 21.09
C THR A 146 -15.56 -32.46 21.01
N LEU A 147 -14.87 -32.27 22.14
CA LEU A 147 -13.68 -31.44 22.21
C LEU A 147 -12.52 -32.09 21.47
N CYS A 148 -12.37 -33.41 21.55
CA CYS A 148 -11.37 -34.14 20.79
C CYS A 148 -11.56 -33.95 19.27
N ASP A 149 -12.79 -34.11 18.78
CA ASP A 149 -13.12 -33.87 17.37
C ASP A 149 -12.88 -32.41 16.97
N ALA A 150 -13.30 -31.45 17.81
CA ALA A 150 -13.10 -30.03 17.55
C ALA A 150 -11.61 -29.68 17.38
N LEU A 151 -10.77 -30.19 18.27
CA LEU A 151 -9.33 -29.89 18.30
C LEU A 151 -8.53 -30.66 17.25
N TYR A 152 -8.89 -31.91 16.95
CA TYR A 152 -7.97 -32.81 16.25
C TYR A 152 -8.49 -33.43 14.95
N LYS A 153 -9.81 -33.39 14.67
CA LYS A 153 -10.39 -34.03 13.49
C LYS A 153 -9.75 -33.53 12.18
N GLY A 154 -9.13 -34.43 11.44
CA GLY A 154 -8.46 -34.11 10.18
C GLY A 154 -7.09 -33.42 10.30
N THR A 155 -6.58 -33.19 11.52
CA THR A 155 -5.19 -32.69 11.74
C THR A 155 -4.21 -33.81 12.03
N ILE A 156 -4.70 -34.90 12.62
CA ILE A 156 -3.90 -36.04 13.04
C ILE A 156 -3.60 -36.94 11.83
N LYS A 157 -2.35 -37.42 11.73
CA LYS A 157 -1.93 -38.34 10.66
C LYS A 157 -2.74 -39.62 10.71
N LYS A 158 -3.06 -40.18 9.54
CA LYS A 158 -3.74 -41.48 9.45
C LYS A 158 -2.92 -42.54 10.19
N GLY A 159 -3.50 -43.16 11.22
CA GLY A 159 -2.87 -44.23 12.00
C GLY A 159 -2.36 -43.84 13.39
N SER A 160 -2.39 -42.56 13.78
CA SER A 160 -2.11 -42.17 15.18
C SER A 160 -3.39 -42.09 16.03
N THR A 161 -3.26 -42.46 17.30
CA THR A 161 -4.33 -42.37 18.29
C THR A 161 -4.67 -40.91 18.60
N TYR A 162 -5.97 -40.62 18.73
CA TYR A 162 -6.42 -39.31 19.18
C TYR A 162 -5.97 -39.06 20.63
N PRO A 163 -5.50 -37.85 20.96
CA PRO A 163 -5.19 -37.48 22.34
C PRO A 163 -6.42 -37.61 23.24
N THR A 164 -6.21 -38.04 24.48
CA THR A 164 -7.24 -38.12 25.52
C THR A 164 -7.14 -36.97 26.53
N GLU A 165 -6.00 -36.28 26.58
CA GLU A 165 -5.73 -35.20 27.53
C GLU A 165 -4.97 -34.07 26.82
N ILE A 166 -5.24 -32.83 27.24
CA ILE A 166 -4.51 -31.63 26.80
C ILE A 166 -4.18 -30.76 28.00
N HIS A 167 -3.02 -30.10 27.98
CA HIS A 167 -2.69 -29.13 29.02
C HIS A 167 -3.51 -27.84 28.84
N LYS A 168 -4.04 -27.29 29.93
CA LYS A 168 -4.91 -26.09 29.93
C LYS A 168 -4.28 -24.90 29.20
N LYS A 169 -2.96 -24.73 29.36
CA LYS A 169 -2.16 -23.68 28.68
C LYS A 169 -2.19 -23.77 27.13
N ASP A 170 -2.31 -24.98 26.59
CA ASP A 170 -2.22 -25.23 25.15
C ASP A 170 -3.62 -25.27 24.49
N LEU A 171 -4.67 -25.39 25.30
CA LEU A 171 -6.06 -25.51 24.85
C LEU A 171 -6.52 -24.30 24.01
N GLY A 172 -6.33 -23.09 24.51
CA GLY A 172 -6.76 -21.87 23.81
C GLY A 172 -6.13 -21.73 22.43
N HIS A 173 -4.79 -21.84 22.37
CA HIS A 173 -4.06 -21.79 21.10
C HIS A 173 -4.48 -22.93 20.14
N THR A 174 -4.60 -24.16 20.65
CA THR A 174 -5.04 -25.30 19.83
C THR A 174 -6.44 -25.08 19.28
N PHE A 175 -7.36 -24.54 20.08
CA PHE A 175 -8.73 -24.25 19.67
C PHE A 175 -8.80 -23.13 18.62
N ILE A 176 -8.09 -22.02 18.82
CA ILE A 176 -8.04 -20.90 17.87
C ILE A 176 -7.52 -21.37 16.50
N ASN A 177 -6.50 -22.24 16.48
CA ASN A 177 -5.93 -22.79 15.24
C ASN A 177 -6.92 -23.63 14.43
N ARG A 178 -8.05 -24.02 15.02
CA ARG A 178 -9.14 -24.75 14.36
C ARG A 178 -10.20 -23.83 13.77
N MET A 179 -10.14 -22.53 14.07
CA MET A 179 -11.04 -21.52 13.51
C MET A 179 -10.48 -20.95 12.20
N GLN A 180 -11.33 -20.28 11.43
CA GLN A 180 -10.91 -19.61 10.20
C GLN A 180 -10.32 -18.22 10.52
N PRO A 181 -9.02 -17.99 10.28
CA PRO A 181 -8.41 -16.69 10.51
C PRO A 181 -8.94 -15.64 9.55
N HIS A 182 -9.13 -14.44 10.09
CA HIS A 182 -9.46 -13.19 9.42
C HIS A 182 -8.65 -12.08 10.08
N HIS A 183 -8.59 -10.92 9.42
CA HIS A 183 -8.01 -9.73 10.00
C HIS A 183 -8.94 -8.55 9.78
N ARG A 184 -8.94 -7.64 10.75
CA ARG A 184 -9.57 -6.33 10.63
C ARG A 184 -8.48 -5.28 10.53
N VAL A 185 -8.59 -4.44 9.51
CA VAL A 185 -7.74 -3.27 9.33
C VAL A 185 -8.60 -2.04 9.51
N THR A 186 -8.19 -1.16 10.41
CA THR A 186 -8.86 0.10 10.69
C THR A 186 -7.86 1.24 10.49
N ARG A 187 -8.25 2.25 9.72
CA ARG A 187 -7.45 3.46 9.46
C ARG A 187 -8.37 4.67 9.57
N GLY A 188 -8.36 5.34 10.72
CA GLY A 188 -9.31 6.40 11.03
C GLY A 188 -10.74 5.87 11.08
N SER A 189 -11.64 6.42 10.25
CA SER A 189 -13.04 6.00 10.17
C SER A 189 -13.29 4.75 9.30
N GLU A 190 -12.31 4.34 8.49
CA GLU A 190 -12.47 3.18 7.60
C GLU A 190 -12.04 1.91 8.30
N SER A 191 -12.88 0.87 8.24
CA SER A 191 -12.60 -0.44 8.81
C SER A 191 -13.07 -1.54 7.86
N VAL A 192 -12.17 -2.46 7.53
CA VAL A 192 -12.46 -3.58 6.63
C VAL A 192 -12.00 -4.90 7.26
N VAL A 193 -12.86 -5.92 7.15
CA VAL A 193 -12.53 -7.29 7.53
C VAL A 193 -12.24 -8.10 6.28
N ARG A 194 -11.13 -8.84 6.28
CA ARG A 194 -10.73 -9.71 5.17
C ARG A 194 -10.34 -11.09 5.69
N LYS A 195 -10.60 -12.10 4.87
CA LYS A 195 -10.27 -13.50 5.16
C LYS A 195 -8.77 -13.74 5.08
N GLY A 196 -8.24 -14.55 5.99
CA GLY A 196 -6.84 -14.95 6.05
C GLY A 196 -5.94 -13.93 6.76
N ALA A 197 -4.63 -14.18 6.68
CA ALA A 197 -3.62 -13.28 7.22
C ALA A 197 -3.54 -11.96 6.42
N LEU A 198 -3.09 -10.90 7.10
CA LEU A 198 -2.84 -9.61 6.45
C LEU A 198 -1.69 -9.76 5.43
N LYS A 199 -1.94 -9.31 4.20
CA LYS A 199 -0.92 -9.30 3.15
C LYS A 199 0.07 -8.16 3.39
N THR A 200 1.34 -8.43 3.16
CA THR A 200 2.44 -7.48 3.31
C THR A 200 2.46 -6.46 2.17
N ILE A 201 3.01 -5.28 2.44
CA ILE A 201 3.43 -4.31 1.45
C ILE A 201 4.73 -4.80 0.82
N GLN A 202 4.82 -4.74 -0.49
CA GLN A 202 6.01 -5.14 -1.24
C GLN A 202 6.66 -3.93 -1.87
N ILE A 203 7.92 -3.68 -1.53
CA ILE A 203 8.78 -2.68 -2.14
C ILE A 203 9.83 -3.40 -2.98
N MET A 204 9.80 -3.20 -4.30
CA MET A 204 10.75 -3.82 -5.21
C MET A 204 11.48 -2.77 -6.02
N THR A 205 12.82 -2.79 -6.05
CA THR A 205 13.58 -1.98 -7.02
C THR A 205 14.19 -2.86 -8.09
N GLU A 206 14.02 -2.44 -9.33
CA GLU A 206 14.61 -3.07 -10.51
C GLU A 206 15.27 -2.05 -11.43
N ARG A 207 16.16 -2.51 -12.32
CA ARG A 207 16.74 -1.66 -13.35
C ARG A 207 15.82 -1.61 -14.55
N ARG A 208 15.52 -0.41 -15.03
CA ARG A 208 14.74 -0.15 -16.24
C ARG A 208 15.65 0.54 -17.25
N GLN A 209 15.81 -0.04 -18.44
CA GLN A 209 16.57 0.55 -19.55
C GLN A 209 17.96 1.08 -19.14
N GLY A 210 18.96 0.18 -19.10
CA GLY A 210 20.32 0.51 -18.68
C GLY A 210 20.45 0.62 -17.17
N ASN A 211 21.06 1.71 -16.69
CA ASN A 211 21.35 1.92 -15.27
C ASN A 211 20.26 2.67 -14.50
N LYS A 212 19.14 3.03 -15.13
CA LYS A 212 18.04 3.70 -14.41
C LYS A 212 17.36 2.69 -13.50
N LYS A 213 17.04 3.12 -12.27
CA LYS A 213 16.31 2.31 -11.29
C LYS A 213 14.87 2.77 -11.23
N VAL A 214 13.97 1.82 -10.98
CA VAL A 214 12.55 2.08 -10.69
C VAL A 214 12.18 1.29 -9.45
N THR A 215 11.55 1.95 -8.50
CA THR A 215 10.98 1.34 -7.29
C THR A 215 9.48 1.13 -7.51
N LYS A 216 8.98 -0.06 -7.21
CA LYS A 216 7.56 -0.43 -7.26
C LYS A 216 7.06 -0.68 -5.85
N LEU A 217 5.90 -0.14 -5.55
CA LEU A 217 5.20 -0.34 -4.29
C LEU A 217 3.87 -1.02 -4.58
N SER A 218 3.57 -2.13 -3.92
CA SER A 218 2.30 -2.84 -4.08
C SER A 218 1.77 -3.39 -2.75
N GLY A 219 0.47 -3.68 -2.71
CA GLY A 219 -0.20 -4.21 -1.51
C GLY A 219 -0.62 -3.15 -0.50
N MET A 220 -0.55 -1.87 -0.87
CA MET A 220 -0.97 -0.73 -0.05
C MET A 220 -2.47 -0.76 0.29
N GLU A 221 -3.30 -1.37 -0.55
CA GLU A 221 -4.74 -1.52 -0.32
C GLU A 221 -5.03 -2.50 0.83
N SER A 222 -4.06 -3.37 1.17
CA SER A 222 -4.06 -4.18 2.40
C SER A 222 -4.19 -3.30 3.64
N PHE A 223 -3.71 -2.07 3.56
CA PHE A 223 -3.60 -1.11 4.65
C PHE A 223 -4.56 0.07 4.52
N LEU A 224 -5.55 -0.02 3.63
CA LEU A 224 -6.51 1.06 3.33
C LEU A 224 -5.82 2.35 2.88
N MET A 225 -4.80 2.20 2.04
CA MET A 225 -4.08 3.32 1.42
C MET A 225 -4.52 3.44 -0.03
N ASP A 226 -4.87 4.66 -0.44
CA ASP A 226 -5.20 4.97 -1.83
C ASP A 226 -3.93 5.12 -2.68
N ALA A 227 -3.90 4.46 -3.83
CA ALA A 227 -2.69 4.41 -4.66
C ALA A 227 -2.40 5.75 -5.33
N GLU A 228 -3.43 6.47 -5.78
CA GLU A 228 -3.29 7.77 -6.45
C GLU A 228 -2.86 8.87 -5.49
N ALA A 229 -3.50 8.96 -4.32
CA ALA A 229 -3.11 9.88 -3.26
C ALA A 229 -1.66 9.63 -2.81
N LEU A 230 -1.30 8.36 -2.60
CA LEU A 230 0.05 7.97 -2.22
C LEU A 230 1.07 8.31 -3.31
N ALA A 231 0.78 8.06 -4.59
CA ALA A 231 1.66 8.44 -5.69
C ALA A 231 1.93 9.96 -5.70
N SER A 232 0.89 10.78 -5.59
CA SER A 232 0.99 12.25 -5.54
C SER A 232 1.83 12.75 -4.34
N GLU A 233 1.69 12.10 -3.18
CA GLU A 233 2.51 12.41 -2.01
C GLU A 233 3.98 12.03 -2.23
N LEU A 234 4.25 10.82 -2.70
CA LEU A 234 5.60 10.32 -2.93
C LEU A 234 6.34 11.12 -4.01
N GLN A 235 5.63 11.58 -5.05
CA GLN A 235 6.16 12.49 -6.07
C GLN A 235 6.72 13.78 -5.45
N LYS A 236 5.97 14.39 -4.53
CA LYS A 236 6.41 15.60 -3.82
C LYS A 236 7.55 15.29 -2.85
N LYS A 237 7.46 14.17 -2.13
CA LYS A 237 8.44 13.79 -1.09
C LYS A 237 9.81 13.47 -1.67
N PHE A 238 9.87 12.75 -2.78
CA PHE A 238 11.12 12.29 -3.40
C PHE A 238 11.56 13.14 -4.59
N ALA A 239 10.80 14.18 -4.95
CA ALA A 239 11.06 15.02 -6.12
C ALA A 239 11.28 14.21 -7.41
N CYS A 240 10.52 13.13 -7.58
CA CYS A 240 10.65 12.20 -8.69
C CYS A 240 9.29 11.93 -9.34
N SER A 241 9.28 11.50 -10.61
CA SER A 241 8.05 11.10 -11.27
C SER A 241 7.50 9.80 -10.66
N THR A 242 6.18 9.77 -10.42
CA THR A 242 5.45 8.59 -9.97
C THR A 242 4.27 8.32 -10.90
N SER A 243 3.87 7.06 -11.03
CA SER A 243 2.67 6.67 -11.76
C SER A 243 2.00 5.48 -11.10
N VAL A 244 0.67 5.40 -11.18
CA VAL A 244 -0.10 4.22 -10.75
C VAL A 244 -0.30 3.30 -11.96
N ALA A 245 -0.14 2.00 -11.75
CA ALA A 245 -0.49 0.98 -12.74
C ALA A 245 -1.27 -0.16 -12.06
N GLU A 246 -2.01 -0.93 -12.84
CA GLU A 246 -2.64 -2.15 -12.34
C GLU A 246 -1.60 -3.27 -12.17
N LEU A 247 -1.75 -4.07 -11.12
CA LEU A 247 -0.85 -5.20 -10.88
C LEU A 247 -1.00 -6.29 -11.94
N PRO A 248 0.10 -6.77 -12.55
CA PRO A 248 0.03 -7.82 -13.56
C PRO A 248 -0.42 -9.14 -12.93
N GLY A 249 -1.54 -9.69 -13.43
CA GLY A 249 -2.07 -10.99 -13.02
C GLY A 249 -2.67 -11.06 -11.61
N LYS A 250 -2.83 -9.91 -10.93
CA LYS A 250 -3.47 -9.83 -9.60
C LYS A 250 -4.38 -8.61 -9.55
N LYS A 251 -5.44 -8.68 -8.75
CA LYS A 251 -6.27 -7.50 -8.46
C LYS A 251 -5.50 -6.56 -7.52
N GLY A 252 -5.42 -5.28 -7.89
CA GLY A 252 -4.78 -4.22 -7.12
C GLY A 252 -3.96 -3.30 -8.03
N HIS A 253 -3.37 -2.29 -7.41
CA HIS A 253 -2.53 -1.28 -8.03
C HIS A 253 -1.10 -1.38 -7.53
N GLU A 254 -0.19 -0.89 -8.36
CA GLU A 254 1.20 -0.64 -8.01
C GLU A 254 1.54 0.82 -8.25
N VAL A 255 2.28 1.41 -7.33
CA VAL A 255 2.84 2.76 -7.49
C VAL A 255 4.28 2.59 -7.95
N LEU A 256 4.56 3.10 -9.14
CA LEU A 256 5.88 3.17 -9.74
C LEU A 256 6.52 4.50 -9.38
N ILE A 257 7.77 4.45 -8.92
CA ILE A 257 8.54 5.61 -8.45
C ILE A 257 9.88 5.59 -9.17
N GLN A 258 10.22 6.67 -9.86
CA GLN A 258 11.52 6.76 -10.53
C GLN A 258 12.65 6.88 -9.50
N GLY A 259 13.70 6.08 -9.65
CA GLY A 259 14.83 6.00 -8.72
C GLY A 259 14.84 4.73 -7.88
N GLY A 260 15.93 4.55 -7.12
CA GLY A 260 16.08 3.47 -6.14
C GLY A 260 15.89 4.00 -4.74
N VAL A 261 14.63 4.17 -4.33
CA VAL A 261 14.23 4.84 -3.08
C VAL A 261 13.72 3.86 -2.02
N ILE A 262 14.21 2.62 -2.04
CA ILE A 262 13.75 1.55 -1.13
C ILE A 262 13.76 1.98 0.33
N ASP A 263 14.93 2.46 0.80
CA ASP A 263 15.14 2.74 2.22
C ASP A 263 14.28 3.92 2.69
N ASP A 264 14.20 4.96 1.86
CA ASP A 264 13.41 6.16 2.17
C ASP A 264 11.91 5.87 2.09
N LEU A 265 11.46 5.05 1.14
CA LEU A 265 10.06 4.62 1.04
C LEU A 265 9.65 3.74 2.21
N GLY A 266 10.48 2.76 2.58
CA GLY A 266 10.24 1.91 3.74
C GLY A 266 10.13 2.74 5.02
N ARG A 267 11.04 3.71 5.21
CA ARG A 267 10.98 4.65 6.33
C ARG A 267 9.70 5.48 6.33
N HIS A 268 9.33 6.02 5.17
CA HIS A 268 8.13 6.83 5.01
C HIS A 268 6.84 6.07 5.37
N LEU A 269 6.71 4.80 4.96
CA LEU A 269 5.55 3.96 5.32
C LEU A 269 5.43 3.70 6.82
N VAL A 270 6.57 3.54 7.51
CA VAL A 270 6.59 3.35 8.96
C VAL A 270 6.23 4.64 9.68
N GLU A 271 6.87 5.75 9.31
CA GLU A 271 6.76 7.03 10.03
C GLU A 271 5.44 7.76 9.75
N GLN A 272 5.01 7.83 8.49
CA GLN A 272 3.83 8.61 8.10
C GLN A 272 2.55 7.77 8.13
N TYR A 273 2.65 6.50 7.74
CA TYR A 273 1.51 5.61 7.58
C TYR A 273 1.34 4.59 8.71
N GLY A 274 2.27 4.55 9.67
CA GLY A 274 2.22 3.67 10.84
C GLY A 274 2.34 2.18 10.49
N VAL A 275 2.81 1.83 9.29
CA VAL A 275 2.89 0.43 8.85
C VAL A 275 4.01 -0.28 9.61
N PRO A 276 3.72 -1.34 10.38
CA PRO A 276 4.76 -2.09 11.08
C PRO A 276 5.77 -2.71 10.11
N LYS A 277 7.07 -2.62 10.43
CA LYS A 277 8.16 -3.18 9.59
C LYS A 277 7.96 -4.65 9.22
N ARG A 278 7.35 -5.45 10.12
CA ARG A 278 7.04 -6.87 9.86
C ARG A 278 6.10 -7.11 8.66
N TYR A 279 5.36 -6.09 8.24
CA TYR A 279 4.48 -6.15 7.07
C TYR A 279 5.07 -5.45 5.84
N ILE A 280 6.34 -5.05 5.86
CA ILE A 280 7.02 -4.44 4.72
C ILE A 280 8.08 -5.43 4.25
N GLU A 281 7.87 -5.99 3.07
CA GLU A 281 8.82 -6.85 2.38
C GLU A 281 9.57 -6.03 1.32
N VAL A 282 10.89 -6.19 1.31
CA VAL A 282 11.79 -5.41 0.47
C VAL A 282 12.58 -6.35 -0.43
N LEU A 283 12.58 -6.06 -1.73
CA LEU A 283 13.32 -6.81 -2.74
C LEU A 283 14.14 -5.86 -3.63
N ASP A 284 15.47 -5.86 -3.46
CA ASP A 284 16.38 -5.10 -4.32
C ASP A 284 16.99 -6.01 -5.40
N LYS A 285 16.46 -5.97 -6.62
CA LYS A 285 17.01 -6.71 -7.78
C LYS A 285 18.22 -6.00 -8.41
N THR A 286 18.64 -4.86 -7.87
CA THR A 286 19.73 -4.05 -8.44
C THR A 286 21.09 -4.35 -7.79
N ARG A 287 21.07 -5.02 -6.63
CA ARG A 287 22.23 -5.55 -5.92
C ARG A 287 22.50 -6.99 -6.38
N LYS A 288 23.77 -7.31 -6.62
CA LYS A 288 24.25 -8.67 -6.86
C LYS A 288 24.58 -9.34 -5.53
#